data_AF-A0A2P5NVX8-F1
#
_entry.id   AF-A0A2P5NVX8-F1
#
_cell.length_a   1.000
_cell.length_b   1.000
_cell.length_c   1.000
_cell.angle_alpha   90.00
_cell.angle_beta   90.00
_cell.angle_gamma   90.00
#
_symmetry.space_group_name_H-M   'P 1'
#
loop_
_entity.id
_entity.type
_entity.pdbx_description
1 polymer ?
#
loop_
_entity_poly.entity_id
_entity_poly.type
_entity_poly.pdbx_seq_one_letter_code
_entity_poly.pdbx_strand_id
1 'polypeptide(L)'
;MKFRITHSTYYQYSQQVGLCQNEARLQPRDFWRQQCHDSRLEINPEPSDFQERSDFFGNRVAYFAIQQTHQRLTVTAISEVTVFPRQSRNELA
;
A
#
# COMPACT_ATOMS: atom_id res chain seq x y z
N MET A 1 7.43 7.27 17.80
CA MET A 1 8.30 6.15 17.38
C MET A 1 8.36 6.13 15.87
N LYS A 2 9.55 5.91 15.27
CA LYS A 2 9.69 5.76 13.81
C LYS A 2 9.75 4.27 13.46
N PHE A 3 9.02 3.87 12.43
CA PHE A 3 8.90 2.51 11.94
C PHE A 3 9.21 2.46 10.45
N ARG A 4 9.77 1.32 10.03
CA ARG A 4 9.77 0.88 8.64
C ARG A 4 8.89 -0.36 8.56
N ILE A 5 7.85 -0.29 7.74
CA ILE A 5 6.83 -1.33 7.60
C ILE A 5 6.96 -1.91 6.19
N THR A 6 7.04 -3.24 6.11
CA THR A 6 6.98 -3.98 4.84
C THR A 6 5.80 -4.93 4.89
N HIS A 7 4.90 -4.83 3.92
CA HIS A 7 3.78 -5.74 3.74
C HIS A 7 3.84 -6.35 2.35
N SER A 8 3.90 -7.68 2.26
CA SER A 8 3.93 -8.41 1.00
C SER A 8 2.72 -9.32 0.87
N THR A 9 1.96 -9.15 -0.21
CA THR A 9 0.90 -10.07 -0.62
C THR A 9 1.38 -10.91 -1.80
N TYR A 10 1.20 -12.22 -1.71
CA TYR A 10 1.57 -13.19 -2.74
C TYR A 10 0.32 -13.88 -3.26
N TYR A 11 0.06 -13.75 -4.56
CA TYR A 11 -0.97 -14.46 -5.28
C TYR A 11 -0.34 -15.61 -6.04
N GLN A 12 -0.92 -16.80 -5.91
CA GLN A 12 -0.60 -17.96 -6.71
C GLN A 12 -1.88 -18.44 -7.39
N TYR A 13 -1.93 -18.33 -8.71
CA TYR A 13 -3.07 -18.73 -9.50
C TYR A 13 -2.97 -20.21 -9.86
N SER A 14 -4.10 -20.91 -9.90
CA SER A 14 -4.15 -22.32 -10.34
C SER A 14 -3.93 -22.47 -11.84
N GLN A 15 -4.10 -21.39 -12.61
CA GLN A 15 -3.89 -21.31 -14.05
C GLN A 15 -3.25 -19.97 -14.45
N GLN A 16 -2.76 -19.88 -15.68
CA GLN A 16 -2.19 -18.65 -16.22
C GLN A 16 -3.26 -17.57 -16.39
N VAL A 17 -2.96 -16.37 -15.89
CA VAL A 17 -3.79 -15.17 -16.04
C VAL A 17 -3.12 -14.25 -17.07
N GLY A 18 -3.88 -13.78 -18.06
CA GLY A 18 -3.38 -12.89 -19.12
C GLY A 18 -3.59 -11.39 -18.84
N LEU A 19 -4.65 -11.05 -18.09
CA LEU A 19 -4.95 -9.69 -17.68
C LEU A 19 -5.39 -9.69 -16.22
N CYS A 20 -4.75 -8.85 -15.41
CA CYS A 20 -5.13 -8.62 -14.03
C CYS A 20 -5.17 -7.12 -13.76
N GLN A 21 -6.31 -6.60 -13.30
CA GLN A 21 -6.50 -5.20 -12.89
C GLN A 21 -6.73 -5.15 -11.39
N ASN A 22 -6.01 -4.28 -10.69
CA ASN A 22 -6.01 -4.22 -9.23
C ASN A 22 -6.07 -2.77 -8.74
N GLU A 23 -6.62 -2.59 -7.55
CA GLU A 23 -6.48 -1.37 -6.75
C GLU A 23 -5.93 -1.71 -5.36
N ALA A 24 -4.78 -1.13 -4.99
CA ALA A 24 -4.17 -1.29 -3.69
C ALA A 24 -4.33 -0.03 -2.83
N ARG A 25 -4.65 -0.23 -1.54
CA ARG A 25 -4.74 0.81 -0.50
C ARG A 25 -3.72 0.51 0.61
N LEU A 26 -2.47 0.28 0.20
CA LEU A 26 -1.40 -0.25 1.06
C LEU A 26 -0.39 0.83 1.48
N GLN A 27 -0.59 2.07 1.06
CA GLN A 27 0.28 3.20 1.39
C GLN A 27 -0.37 4.03 2.51
N PRO A 28 0.23 4.10 3.71
CA PRO A 28 -0.32 4.86 4.82
C PRO A 28 -0.48 6.34 4.46
N ARG A 29 -1.57 6.95 4.90
CA ARG A 29 -1.74 8.41 4.83
C ARG A 29 -1.19 9.10 6.07
N ASP A 30 -0.96 10.40 5.94
CA ASP A 30 -0.79 11.28 7.10
C ASP A 30 -2.09 11.40 7.90
N PHE A 31 -1.96 11.41 9.22
CA PHE A 31 -3.09 11.52 10.13
C PHE A 31 -2.68 12.11 11.48
N TRP A 32 -3.65 12.45 12.34
CA TRP A 32 -3.42 13.18 13.61
C TRP A 32 -2.40 12.53 14.58
N ARG A 33 -2.10 11.24 14.40
CA ARG A 33 -1.13 10.47 15.20
C ARG A 33 -0.07 9.77 14.36
N GLN A 34 0.00 10.05 13.07
CA GLN A 34 0.93 9.38 12.18
C GLN A 34 1.39 10.32 11.08
N GLN A 35 2.69 10.31 10.81
CA GLN A 35 3.28 10.95 9.63
C GLN A 35 3.93 9.87 8.76
N CYS A 36 3.62 9.85 7.48
CA CYS A 36 4.23 8.99 6.47
C CYS A 36 5.34 9.77 5.75
N HIS A 37 6.58 9.31 5.88
CA HIS A 37 7.75 9.97 5.28
C HIS A 37 8.03 9.47 3.87
N ASP A 38 7.93 8.15 3.67
CA ASP A 38 8.10 7.49 2.37
C ASP A 38 7.13 6.32 2.29
N SER A 39 6.58 6.07 1.10
CA SER A 39 5.73 4.89 0.86
C SER A 39 5.66 4.54 -0.62
N ARG A 40 6.10 3.33 -0.95
CA ARG A 40 6.17 2.81 -2.33
C ARG A 40 5.61 1.40 -2.46
N LEU A 41 5.22 1.06 -3.69
CA LEU A 41 4.80 -0.28 -4.08
C LEU A 41 5.83 -0.89 -5.03
N GLU A 42 6.22 -2.12 -4.74
CA GLU A 42 7.05 -2.97 -5.58
C GLU A 42 6.17 -4.13 -6.06
N ILE A 43 5.86 -4.15 -7.36
CA ILE A 43 4.91 -5.09 -7.97
C ILE A 43 5.65 -5.96 -8.97
N ASN A 44 5.44 -7.28 -8.88
CA ASN A 44 6.02 -8.26 -9.79
C ASN A 44 4.94 -9.28 -10.21
N PRO A 45 4.66 -9.48 -11.50
CA PRO A 45 5.28 -8.84 -12.66
C PRO A 45 5.13 -7.33 -12.73
N GLU A 46 6.02 -6.68 -13.48
CA GLU A 46 5.98 -5.23 -13.68
C GLU A 46 4.63 -4.85 -14.31
N PRO A 47 3.89 -3.89 -13.74
CA PRO A 47 2.62 -3.48 -14.29
C PRO A 47 2.82 -2.71 -15.60
N SER A 48 1.99 -3.03 -16.59
CA SER A 48 1.94 -2.32 -17.88
C SER A 48 1.22 -0.98 -17.79
N ASP A 49 0.41 -0.79 -16.75
CA ASP A 49 -0.28 0.47 -16.43
C ASP A 49 -0.27 0.65 -14.92
N PHE A 50 0.00 1.86 -14.45
CA PHE A 50 0.06 2.20 -13.04
C PHE A 50 -0.40 3.66 -12.85
N GLN A 51 -1.35 3.87 -11.96
CA GLN A 51 -1.90 5.20 -11.66
C GLN A 51 -2.14 5.31 -10.16
N GLU A 52 -1.81 6.46 -9.59
CA GLU A 52 -2.15 6.76 -8.21
C GLU A 52 -3.17 7.89 -8.14
N ARG A 53 -4.12 7.75 -7.21
CA ARG A 53 -5.09 8.79 -6.88
C ARG A 53 -5.34 8.81 -5.39
N SER A 54 -5.90 9.93 -4.91
CA SER A 54 -6.46 10.00 -3.56
C SER A 54 -7.96 9.71 -3.61
N ASP A 55 -8.45 8.85 -2.71
CA ASP A 55 -9.89 8.68 -2.51
C ASP A 55 -10.50 9.81 -1.67
N PHE A 56 -11.82 9.79 -1.50
CA PHE A 56 -12.55 10.77 -0.70
C PHE A 56 -12.07 10.86 0.77
N PHE A 57 -11.50 9.78 1.30
CA PHE A 57 -10.95 9.75 2.66
C PHE A 57 -9.48 10.18 2.71
N GLY A 58 -8.87 10.53 1.58
CA GLY A 58 -7.46 10.87 1.48
C GLY A 58 -6.52 9.66 1.57
N ASN A 59 -7.01 8.44 1.36
CA ASN A 59 -6.13 7.29 1.18
C ASN A 59 -5.52 7.33 -0.22
N ARG A 60 -4.24 6.94 -0.33
CA ARG A 60 -3.62 6.70 -1.63
C ARG A 60 -4.14 5.36 -2.17
N VAL A 61 -4.71 5.41 -3.36
CA VAL A 61 -5.20 4.27 -4.12
C VAL A 61 -4.29 4.11 -5.33
N ALA A 62 -3.56 3.00 -5.38
CA ALA A 62 -2.74 2.64 -6.52
C ALA A 62 -3.52 1.67 -7.41
N TYR A 63 -3.94 2.12 -8.58
CA TYR A 63 -4.41 1.26 -9.65
C TYR A 63 -3.22 0.71 -10.43
N PHE A 64 -3.25 -0.58 -10.76
CA PHE A 64 -2.27 -1.16 -11.65
C PHE A 64 -2.86 -2.32 -12.47
N ALA A 65 -2.36 -2.48 -13.67
CA ALA A 65 -2.72 -3.59 -14.55
C ALA A 65 -1.48 -4.38 -15.00
N ILE A 66 -1.62 -5.70 -15.06
CA ILE A 66 -0.62 -6.61 -15.59
C ILE A 66 -1.21 -7.26 -16.84
N GLN A 67 -0.66 -6.89 -18.01
CA GLN A 67 -1.04 -7.39 -19.34
C GLN A 67 -0.02 -8.39 -19.89
N GLN A 68 0.64 -9.13 -19.02
CA GLN A 68 1.50 -10.25 -19.40
C GLN A 68 0.97 -11.53 -18.77
N THR A 69 1.15 -12.65 -19.46
CA THR A 69 0.77 -13.95 -18.92
C THR A 69 1.62 -14.28 -17.70
N HIS A 70 0.97 -14.61 -16.58
CA HIS A 70 1.65 -14.95 -15.33
C HIS A 70 0.83 -15.95 -14.50
N GLN A 71 1.50 -16.64 -13.58
CA GLN A 71 0.86 -17.52 -12.59
C GLN A 71 1.03 -17.02 -11.15
N ARG A 72 1.84 -15.99 -10.96
CA ARG A 72 2.13 -15.39 -9.66
C ARG A 72 2.12 -13.89 -9.78
N LEU A 73 1.60 -13.24 -8.75
CA LEU A 73 1.66 -11.79 -8.56
C LEU A 73 2.13 -11.53 -7.13
N THR A 74 3.15 -10.70 -6.98
CA THR A 74 3.63 -10.22 -5.69
C THR A 74 3.44 -8.71 -5.64
N VAL A 75 2.82 -8.22 -4.58
CA VAL A 75 2.65 -6.80 -4.29
C VAL A 75 3.28 -6.52 -2.93
N THR A 76 4.35 -5.74 -2.91
CA THR A 76 5.07 -5.37 -1.68
C THR A 76 4.96 -3.88 -1.44
N ALA A 77 4.37 -3.49 -0.32
CA ALA A 77 4.33 -2.11 0.15
C ALA A 77 5.42 -1.89 1.20
N ILE A 78 6.24 -0.86 0.99
CA ILE A 78 7.29 -0.46 1.94
C ILE A 78 6.99 0.98 2.34
N SER A 79 6.88 1.22 3.65
CA SER A 79 6.56 2.55 4.18
C SER A 79 7.42 2.90 5.39
N GLU A 80 7.86 4.15 5.45
CA GLU A 80 8.48 4.74 6.63
C GLU A 80 7.49 5.68 7.31
N VAL A 81 7.11 5.37 8.55
CA VAL A 81 6.11 6.15 9.28
C VAL A 81 6.62 6.53 10.67
N THR A 82 6.21 7.68 11.16
CA THR A 82 6.34 8.06 12.57
C THR A 82 4.96 8.03 13.20
N VAL A 83 4.82 7.30 14.30
CA VAL A 83 3.60 7.25 15.10
C VAL A 83 3.81 8.05 16.38
N PHE A 84 2.88 8.97 16.65
CA PHE A 84 2.85 9.80 17.85
C PHE A 84 2.02 9.13 18.95
N PRO A 85 2.40 9.29 20.23
CA PRO A 85 1.69 8.67 21.34
C PRO A 85 0.22 9.13 21.39
N ARG A 86 -0.65 8.24 21.88
CA ARG A 86 -2.01 8.64 22.27
C ARG A 86 -1.88 9.56 23.49
N GLN A 87 -2.39 10.78 23.42
CA GLN A 87 -2.58 11.57 24.64
C GLN A 87 -3.49 10.77 25.59
N SER A 88 -2.96 10.44 26.77
CA SER A 88 -3.72 9.79 27.84
C SER A 88 -4.85 10.72 28.28
N ARG A 89 -6.06 10.19 28.43
CA ARG A 89 -7.28 10.90 28.85
C ARG A 89 -7.25 11.27 30.36
N ASN A 90 -6.13 11.79 30.88
CA ASN A 90 -5.95 12.06 32.32
C ASN A 90 -5.60 13.52 32.65
N GLU A 91 -5.80 14.48 31.74
CA GLU A 91 -5.61 15.92 32.00
C GLU A 91 -6.94 16.70 31.98
N LEU A 92 -7.98 16.11 32.56
CA LEU A 92 -9.21 16.82 32.94
C LEU A 92 -9.59 16.35 34.35
N ALA A 93 -8.84 16.81 35.34
CA ALA A 93 -9.19 16.80 36.74
C ALA A 93 -9.02 18.23 37.28
#